data_AF-A0A7W9ZJ70-F1
#
_entry.id   AF-A0A7W9ZJ70-F1
#
_cell.length_a   1.000
_cell.length_b   1.000
_cell.length_c   1.000
_cell.angle_alpha   90.00
_cell.angle_beta   90.00
_cell.angle_gamma   90.00
#
_symmetry.space_group_name_H-M   'P 1'
#
loop_
_entity.id
_entity.type
_entity.pdbx_description
1 polymer ?
#
loop_
_entity_poly.entity_id
_entity_poly.type
_entity_poly.pdbx_seq_one_letter_code
_entity_poly.pdbx_strand_id
1 'polypeptide(L)'
;MLTFPHHAPQMPAAADACSGLPLFVFGSLMDPDILAGVLGPQRAAAVIRQPAWLSGYRRHSARDEVFPILVPDPHAVEADDTTRHPPVEGFLLRGLTAQDLDRIDYYEGAGYTLRPLTVEVMAAEDGADARPGAGPAAQGAGERRRTGAQVFLSTGLFSDSGVAWDLGHWQQTAKRYALLLTEALMQHWGVTPKDDMEGPAWAAIEARCRDLLAEEDAVFLSAR
;
A
#
# COMPACT_ATOMS: atom_id res chain seq x y z
N MET A 1 30.02 -38.01 28.81
CA MET A 1 28.70 -37.62 28.25
C MET A 1 28.26 -36.36 28.98
N LEU A 2 28.32 -35.21 28.31
CA LEU A 2 27.91 -33.92 28.88
C LEU A 2 26.70 -33.42 28.08
N THR A 3 25.56 -33.32 28.76
CA THR A 3 24.30 -32.79 28.24
C THR A 3 24.34 -31.27 28.31
N PHE A 4 24.19 -30.59 27.17
CA PHE A 4 23.97 -29.14 27.14
C PHE A 4 22.46 -28.86 27.12
N PRO A 5 21.93 -27.96 27.96
CA PRO A 5 20.53 -27.54 27.85
C PRO A 5 20.35 -26.68 26.60
N HIS A 6 19.36 -27.04 25.78
CA HIS A 6 18.91 -26.26 24.64
C HIS A 6 18.13 -25.05 25.17
N HIS A 7 18.83 -23.94 25.41
CA HIS A 7 18.18 -22.67 25.69
C HIS A 7 17.70 -22.10 24.37
N ALA A 8 16.41 -22.29 24.06
CA ALA A 8 15.75 -21.52 23.02
C ALA A 8 15.84 -20.03 23.39
N PRO A 9 16.22 -19.13 22.48
CA PRO A 9 16.17 -17.71 22.75
C PRO A 9 14.69 -17.31 22.94
N GLN A 10 14.37 -17.01 24.18
CA GLN A 10 13.11 -16.40 24.59
C GLN A 10 13.09 -14.97 24.02
N MET A 11 12.34 -14.76 22.94
CA MET A 11 12.11 -13.41 22.40
C MET A 11 11.39 -12.57 23.47
N PRO A 12 11.83 -11.34 23.75
CA PRO A 12 11.19 -10.52 24.76
C PRO A 12 9.76 -10.16 24.33
N ALA A 13 8.82 -10.43 25.23
CA ALA A 13 7.47 -9.91 25.16
C ALA A 13 7.46 -8.42 25.55
N ALA A 14 6.71 -7.64 24.77
CA ALA A 14 6.26 -6.26 25.03
C ALA A 14 7.32 -5.14 25.06
N ALA A 15 7.42 -4.43 23.93
CA ALA A 15 7.32 -2.96 23.81
C ALA A 15 7.97 -2.54 22.48
N ASP A 16 7.15 -2.18 21.49
CA ASP A 16 7.48 -1.12 20.52
C ASP A 16 6.25 -0.87 19.64
N ALA A 17 5.29 -0.15 20.22
CA ALA A 17 4.43 0.71 19.40
C ALA A 17 5.33 1.82 18.86
N CYS A 18 6.08 1.52 17.80
CA CYS A 18 7.04 2.45 17.24
C CYS A 18 6.26 3.69 16.78
N SER A 19 6.51 4.81 17.44
CA SER A 19 5.96 6.13 17.20
C SER A 19 6.48 6.68 15.86
N GLY A 20 6.10 6.03 14.77
CA GLY A 20 6.25 6.50 13.41
C GLY A 20 4.98 7.22 12.96
N LEU A 21 5.13 8.17 12.04
CA LEU A 21 3.98 8.70 11.32
C LEU A 21 3.21 7.54 10.66
N PRO A 22 1.87 7.61 10.59
CA PRO A 22 1.06 6.62 9.88
C PRO A 22 1.47 6.52 8.41
N LEU A 23 1.26 5.37 7.77
CA LEU A 23 1.62 5.17 6.36
C LEU A 23 0.41 5.46 5.47
N PHE A 24 0.55 6.37 4.52
CA PHE A 24 -0.45 6.57 3.48
C PHE A 24 -0.12 5.71 2.26
N VAL A 25 -1.06 4.86 1.87
CA VAL A 25 -0.98 3.99 0.69
C VAL A 25 -1.96 4.47 -0.38
N PHE A 26 -1.49 4.49 -1.63
CA PHE A 26 -2.27 4.97 -2.78
C PHE A 26 -2.25 3.99 -3.96
N GLY A 27 -1.68 2.80 -3.79
CA GLY A 27 -1.53 1.79 -4.85
C GLY A 27 -2.03 0.40 -4.48
N SER A 28 -1.30 -0.64 -4.86
CA SER A 28 -1.72 -2.04 -4.68
C SER A 28 -2.00 -2.41 -3.22
N LEU A 29 -1.29 -1.82 -2.25
CA LEU A 29 -1.53 -1.99 -0.80
C LEU A 29 -2.90 -1.45 -0.33
N MET A 30 -3.64 -0.72 -1.16
CA MET A 30 -5.05 -0.40 -0.89
C MET A 30 -5.96 -1.61 -1.05
N ASP A 31 -5.55 -2.65 -1.77
CA ASP A 31 -6.29 -3.89 -1.85
C ASP A 31 -6.06 -4.74 -0.59
N PRO A 32 -7.12 -5.22 0.09
CA PRO A 32 -6.98 -5.98 1.33
C PRO A 32 -6.22 -7.31 1.15
N ASP A 33 -6.32 -7.95 -0.01
CA ASP A 33 -5.67 -9.24 -0.25
C ASP A 33 -4.17 -9.08 -0.45
N ILE A 34 -3.75 -8.01 -1.14
CA ILE A 34 -2.34 -7.63 -1.25
C ILE A 34 -1.79 -7.28 0.13
N LEU A 35 -2.49 -6.45 0.91
CA LEU A 35 -2.06 -6.10 2.25
C LEU A 35 -1.92 -7.33 3.16
N ALA A 36 -2.84 -8.30 3.03
CA ALA A 36 -2.77 -9.57 3.75
C ALA A 36 -1.64 -10.47 3.26
N GLY A 37 -1.31 -10.48 1.96
CA GLY A 37 -0.14 -11.17 1.43
C GLY A 37 1.17 -10.59 1.96
N VAL A 38 1.26 -9.26 2.06
CA VAL A 38 2.43 -8.57 2.59
C VAL A 38 2.55 -8.72 4.10
N LEU A 39 1.51 -8.47 4.89
CA LEU A 39 1.61 -8.46 6.35
C LEU A 39 1.29 -9.81 7.03
N GLY A 40 0.65 -10.73 6.31
CA GLY A 40 -0.04 -11.87 6.88
C GLY A 40 -1.49 -11.53 7.27
N PRO A 41 -2.45 -12.45 7.13
CA PRO A 41 -3.89 -12.16 7.31
C PRO A 41 -4.26 -11.59 8.68
N GLN A 42 -3.70 -12.15 9.76
CA GLN A 42 -4.02 -11.71 11.13
C GLN A 42 -3.52 -10.28 11.40
N ARG A 43 -2.33 -9.95 10.90
CA ARG A 43 -1.74 -8.63 11.06
C ARG A 43 -2.48 -7.59 10.23
N ALA A 44 -2.78 -7.90 8.96
CA ALA A 44 -3.55 -7.02 8.09
C ALA A 44 -4.93 -6.68 8.67
N ALA A 45 -5.62 -7.65 9.31
CA ALA A 45 -6.89 -7.41 9.98
C ALA A 45 -6.80 -6.49 11.21
N ALA A 46 -5.62 -6.40 11.84
CA ALA A 46 -5.37 -5.56 13.00
C ALA A 46 -4.90 -4.13 12.65
N VAL A 47 -4.61 -3.86 11.36
CA VAL A 47 -4.22 -2.52 10.88
C VAL A 47 -5.48 -1.69 10.65
N ILE A 48 -5.51 -0.49 11.24
CA ILE A 48 -6.62 0.43 11.04
C ILE A 48 -6.43 1.12 9.69
N ARG A 49 -7.47 1.05 8.84
CA ARG A 49 -7.49 1.65 7.50
C ARG A 49 -8.48 2.81 7.49
N GLN A 50 -7.98 4.03 7.36
CA GLN A 50 -8.80 5.23 7.31
C GLN A 50 -8.72 5.86 5.92
N PRO A 51 -9.84 6.18 5.24
CA PRO A 51 -9.79 6.94 4.00
C PRO A 51 -9.02 8.26 4.17
N ALA A 52 -8.15 8.57 3.21
CA ALA A 52 -7.29 9.73 3.23
C ALA A 52 -7.06 10.29 1.82
N TRP A 53 -6.68 11.55 1.75
CA TRP A 53 -6.50 12.30 0.50
C TRP A 53 -5.16 13.03 0.50
N LEU A 54 -4.41 12.93 -0.60
CA LEU A 54 -3.14 13.63 -0.79
C LEU A 54 -3.26 14.65 -1.93
N SER A 55 -3.21 15.94 -1.61
CA SER A 55 -3.23 17.03 -2.59
C SER A 55 -1.84 17.30 -3.18
N GLY A 56 -1.80 17.93 -4.35
CA GLY A 56 -0.55 18.36 -5.00
C GLY A 56 0.16 17.26 -5.80
N TYR A 57 -0.48 16.10 -5.93
CA TYR A 57 0.00 14.97 -6.71
C TYR A 57 -1.12 14.44 -7.59
N ARG A 58 -0.73 13.72 -8.63
CA ARG A 58 -1.58 12.83 -9.42
C ARG A 58 -1.08 11.40 -9.29
N ARG A 59 -2.00 10.45 -9.42
CA ARG A 59 -1.68 9.02 -9.42
C ARG A 59 -1.74 8.49 -10.84
N HIS A 60 -0.60 8.14 -11.39
CA HIS A 60 -0.46 7.59 -12.75
C HIS A 60 0.11 6.18 -12.71
N SER A 61 -0.10 5.42 -13.78
CA SER A 61 0.60 4.13 -13.96
C SER A 61 2.07 4.39 -14.27
N ALA A 62 2.96 3.62 -13.67
CA ALA A 62 4.33 3.50 -14.19
C ALA A 62 4.28 2.94 -15.62
N ARG A 63 5.17 3.43 -16.48
CA ARG A 63 5.27 2.98 -17.87
C ARG A 63 5.64 1.50 -17.92
N ASP A 64 4.92 0.76 -18.75
CA ASP A 64 5.06 -0.70 -18.97
C ASP A 64 4.80 -1.56 -17.72
N GLU A 65 4.30 -0.95 -16.65
CA GLU A 65 4.05 -1.59 -15.36
C GLU A 65 2.58 -1.46 -14.93
N VAL A 66 2.14 -2.37 -14.06
CA VAL A 66 0.77 -2.36 -13.51
C VAL A 66 0.66 -1.56 -12.21
N PHE A 67 1.77 -0.99 -11.73
CA PHE A 67 1.85 -0.33 -10.44
C PHE A 67 1.77 1.21 -10.57
N PRO A 68 1.16 1.90 -9.59
CA PRO A 68 1.03 3.35 -9.64
C PRO A 68 2.24 4.09 -9.08
N ILE A 69 2.49 5.28 -9.61
CA ILE A 69 3.42 6.27 -9.07
C ILE A 69 2.69 7.59 -8.78
N LEU A 70 3.23 8.36 -7.83
CA LEU A 70 2.81 9.74 -7.59
C LEU A 70 3.65 10.69 -8.44
N VAL A 71 2.97 11.51 -9.23
CA VAL A 71 3.58 12.56 -10.06
C VAL A 71 3.16 13.91 -9.48
N PRO A 72 4.09 14.86 -9.23
CA PRO A 72 3.72 16.19 -8.78
C PRO A 72 2.71 16.84 -9.73
N ASP A 73 1.67 17.46 -9.17
CA ASP A 73 0.73 18.25 -9.96
C ASP A 73 1.33 19.62 -10.28
N PRO A 74 1.64 19.95 -11.56
CA PRO A 74 2.21 21.24 -11.93
C PRO A 74 1.27 22.42 -11.60
N HIS A 75 -0.03 22.17 -11.49
CA HIS A 75 -1.01 23.20 -11.14
C HIS A 75 -1.17 23.39 -9.63
N ALA A 76 -0.50 22.60 -8.79
CA ALA A 76 -0.63 22.70 -7.34
C ALA A 76 -0.20 24.06 -6.76
N VAL A 77 0.73 24.75 -7.43
CA VAL A 77 1.37 25.99 -6.97
C VAL A 77 0.72 27.25 -7.57
N GLU A 78 0.09 27.15 -8.74
CA GLU A 78 -0.42 28.31 -9.49
C GLU A 78 -1.95 28.40 -9.59
N ALA A 79 -2.68 27.39 -9.13
CA ALA A 79 -4.11 27.27 -9.40
C ALA A 79 -4.99 28.04 -8.41
N ASP A 80 -5.78 28.98 -8.95
CA ASP A 80 -7.18 29.17 -8.55
C ASP A 80 -7.89 27.80 -8.47
N ASP A 81 -8.86 27.65 -7.55
CA ASP A 81 -9.50 26.37 -7.18
C ASP A 81 -10.08 25.61 -8.38
N THR A 82 -10.29 26.31 -9.51
CA THR A 82 -10.82 25.81 -10.78
C THR A 82 -9.84 24.96 -11.62
N THR A 83 -8.53 25.01 -11.37
CA THR A 83 -7.51 24.29 -12.18
C THR A 83 -6.74 23.23 -11.41
N ARG A 84 -7.01 23.09 -10.11
CA ARG A 84 -6.38 22.09 -9.26
C ARG A 84 -6.96 20.71 -9.54
N HIS A 85 -6.10 19.70 -9.71
CA HIS A 85 -6.57 18.33 -9.80
C HIS A 85 -7.12 17.83 -8.46
N PRO A 86 -8.11 16.93 -8.47
CA PRO A 86 -8.62 16.32 -7.25
C PRO A 86 -7.47 15.61 -6.51
N PRO A 87 -7.50 15.61 -5.17
CA PRO A 87 -6.46 14.94 -4.40
C PRO A 87 -6.46 13.43 -4.66
N VAL A 88 -5.29 12.81 -4.56
CA VAL A 88 -5.14 11.36 -4.68
C VAL A 88 -5.81 10.68 -3.49
N GLU A 89 -6.79 9.84 -3.77
CA GLU A 89 -7.48 9.05 -2.78
C GLU A 89 -6.67 7.81 -2.39
N GLY A 90 -6.61 7.52 -1.10
CA GLY A 90 -5.92 6.36 -0.56
C GLY A 90 -6.36 6.02 0.85
N PHE A 91 -5.53 5.22 1.53
CA PHE A 91 -5.76 4.85 2.92
C PHE A 91 -4.59 5.26 3.79
N LEU A 92 -4.89 5.81 4.95
CA LEU A 92 -3.96 6.00 6.04
C LEU A 92 -4.00 4.76 6.95
N LEU A 93 -2.90 4.01 6.94
CA LEU A 93 -2.67 2.84 7.75
C LEU A 93 -2.12 3.26 9.12
N ARG A 94 -2.80 2.86 10.18
CA ARG A 94 -2.42 3.13 11.58
C ARG A 94 -2.25 1.83 12.35
N GLY A 95 -1.43 1.88 13.41
CA GLY A 95 -1.11 0.72 14.23
C GLY A 95 -0.14 -0.24 13.56
N LEU A 96 0.66 0.22 12.59
CA LEU A 96 1.75 -0.57 12.02
C LEU A 96 2.88 -0.72 13.05
N THR A 97 3.40 -1.94 13.17
CA THR A 97 4.62 -2.23 13.93
C THR A 97 5.86 -1.93 13.08
N ALA A 98 7.03 -1.92 13.71
CA ALA A 98 8.30 -1.81 12.96
C ALA A 98 8.48 -2.97 11.96
N GLN A 99 8.06 -4.18 12.32
CA GLN A 99 8.10 -5.35 11.44
C GLN A 99 7.10 -5.22 10.27
N ASP A 100 5.94 -4.62 10.50
CA ASP A 100 4.97 -4.36 9.42
C ASP A 100 5.57 -3.38 8.40
N LEU A 101 6.22 -2.32 8.88
CA LEU A 101 6.89 -1.34 8.02
C LEU A 101 8.06 -1.96 7.26
N ASP A 102 8.84 -2.83 7.88
CA ASP A 102 9.93 -3.56 7.23
C ASP A 102 9.42 -4.48 6.10
N ARG A 103 8.33 -5.22 6.33
CA ARG A 103 7.69 -6.05 5.30
C ARG A 103 7.16 -5.22 4.13
N ILE A 104 6.54 -4.08 4.44
CA ILE A 104 6.03 -3.16 3.41
C ILE A 104 7.19 -2.53 2.63
N ASP A 105 8.24 -2.06 3.30
CA ASP A 105 9.41 -1.48 2.63
C ASP A 105 10.06 -2.50 1.69
N TYR A 106 10.20 -3.75 2.14
CA TYR A 106 10.68 -4.84 1.30
C TYR A 106 9.81 -5.06 0.07
N TYR A 107 8.48 -5.12 0.25
CA TYR A 107 7.52 -5.31 -0.83
C TYR A 107 7.57 -4.18 -1.88
N GLU A 108 7.71 -2.93 -1.45
CA GLU A 108 7.77 -1.77 -2.35
C GLU A 108 9.07 -1.75 -3.20
N GLY A 109 10.11 -2.50 -2.82
CA GLY A 109 11.35 -2.58 -3.59
C GLY A 109 12.14 -1.26 -3.64
N ALA A 110 13.28 -1.20 -4.33
CA ALA A 110 14.09 0.03 -4.40
C ALA A 110 13.51 1.07 -5.38
N GLY A 111 12.45 0.70 -6.09
CA GLY A 111 11.62 1.59 -6.90
C GLY A 111 10.95 2.72 -6.11
N TYR A 112 10.81 2.57 -4.79
CA TYR A 112 10.19 3.57 -3.93
C TYR A 112 11.01 3.85 -2.67
N THR A 113 10.82 5.05 -2.12
CA THR A 113 11.42 5.48 -0.86
C THR A 113 10.41 6.22 0.01
N LEU A 114 10.48 6.02 1.33
CA LEU A 114 9.60 6.68 2.29
C LEU A 114 9.91 8.17 2.42
N ARG A 115 8.88 9.01 2.30
CA ARG A 115 8.96 10.45 2.49
C ARG A 115 7.80 10.94 3.36
N PRO A 116 8.05 11.87 4.30
CA PRO A 116 6.97 12.46 5.08
C PRO A 116 6.20 13.46 4.21
N LEU A 117 4.88 13.29 4.12
CA LEU A 117 3.96 14.21 3.46
C LEU A 117 2.77 14.53 4.38
N THR A 118 2.02 15.57 4.02
CA THR A 118 0.77 15.90 4.69
C THR A 118 -0.39 15.34 3.89
N VAL A 119 -1.27 14.58 4.57
CA VAL A 119 -2.51 14.06 4.00
C VAL A 119 -3.70 14.61 4.76
N GLU A 120 -4.86 14.58 4.11
CA GLU A 120 -6.14 14.95 4.67
C GLU A 120 -6.91 13.69 5.05
N VAL A 121 -7.54 13.69 6.22
CA VAL A 121 -8.45 12.64 6.67
C VAL A 121 -9.76 13.26 7.11
N MET A 122 -10.87 12.53 7.05
CA MET A 122 -12.10 13.01 7.67
C MET A 122 -11.87 13.17 9.18
N ALA A 123 -12.23 14.33 9.73
CA ALA A 123 -12.33 14.48 11.17
C ALA A 123 -13.35 13.44 11.69
N ALA A 124 -13.00 12.74 12.76
CA ALA A 124 -14.01 11.98 13.47
C ALA A 124 -15.03 12.99 14.00
N GLU A 125 -16.33 12.73 13.80
CA GLU A 125 -17.33 13.44 14.57
C GLU A 125 -17.06 13.11 16.03
N ASP A 126 -16.70 14.11 16.84
CA ASP A 126 -16.50 13.91 18.27
C ASP A 126 -17.78 13.28 18.84
N GLY A 127 -17.68 12.02 19.26
CA GLY A 127 -18.80 11.30 19.84
C GLY A 127 -19.22 11.94 21.16
N ALA A 128 -20.19 12.83 21.11
CA ALA A 128 -20.92 13.35 22.25
C ALA A 128 -22.41 13.01 22.09
N ASP A 129 -22.87 12.04 22.88
CA ASP A 129 -24.27 11.73 23.19
C ASP A 129 -25.27 11.76 22.02
N ALA A 130 -25.37 10.63 21.31
CA ALA A 130 -26.52 10.34 20.46
C ALA A 130 -27.79 10.27 21.33
N ARG A 131 -28.50 11.40 21.47
CA ARG A 131 -29.93 11.38 21.80
C ARG A 131 -30.67 10.70 20.64
N PRO A 132 -31.45 9.64 20.87
CA PRO A 132 -32.23 9.03 19.81
C PRO A 132 -33.42 9.95 19.47
N GLY A 133 -33.37 10.61 18.31
CA GLY A 133 -34.52 11.36 17.81
C GLY A 133 -34.18 12.63 17.02
N ALA A 134 -33.50 12.50 15.89
CA ALA A 134 -33.56 13.48 14.81
C ALA A 134 -33.48 12.74 13.48
N GLY A 135 -34.42 13.03 12.58
CA GLY A 135 -34.58 12.36 11.27
C GLY A 135 -33.39 12.57 10.33
N PRO A 136 -33.44 12.01 9.11
CA PRO A 136 -32.32 12.03 8.19
C PRO A 136 -32.12 13.44 7.64
N ALA A 137 -31.24 14.21 8.29
CA ALA A 137 -30.72 15.47 7.79
C ALA A 137 -29.50 15.19 6.89
N ALA A 138 -29.39 16.00 5.84
CA ALA A 138 -28.46 15.87 4.74
C ALA A 138 -27.00 15.60 5.17
N GLN A 139 -26.34 14.70 4.43
CA GLN A 139 -24.94 14.35 4.54
C GLN A 139 -24.06 15.60 4.33
N GLY A 140 -23.71 16.27 5.42
CA GLY A 140 -22.72 17.34 5.43
C GLY A 140 -21.34 16.74 5.18
N ALA A 141 -20.58 17.35 4.28
CA ALA A 141 -19.17 17.03 4.08
C ALA A 141 -18.42 17.30 5.39
N GLY A 142 -18.11 16.25 6.14
CA GLY A 142 -17.32 16.35 7.36
C GLY A 142 -16.00 17.07 7.08
N GLU A 143 -15.56 17.90 8.02
CA GLU A 143 -14.36 18.70 7.86
C GLU A 143 -13.13 17.78 7.69
N ARG A 144 -12.31 18.05 6.68
CA ARG A 144 -11.05 17.32 6.46
C ARG A 144 -9.96 17.92 7.31
N ARG A 145 -9.32 17.10 8.14
CA ARG A 145 -8.17 17.47 8.97
C ARG A 145 -6.87 17.03 8.32
N ARG A 146 -5.87 17.91 8.34
CA ARG A 146 -4.50 17.60 7.91
C ARG A 146 -3.72 16.85 8.98
N THR A 147 -2.97 15.83 8.56
CA THR A 147 -2.09 15.02 9.41
C THR A 147 -0.81 14.65 8.64
N GLY A 148 0.31 14.52 9.35
CA GLY A 148 1.53 13.96 8.78
C GLY A 148 1.39 12.45 8.54
N ALA A 149 1.97 11.97 7.45
CA ALA A 149 2.04 10.57 7.07
C ALA A 149 3.36 10.27 6.36
N GLN A 150 3.83 9.03 6.43
CA GLN A 150 4.82 8.54 5.49
C GLN A 150 4.16 8.13 4.18
N VAL A 151 4.85 8.31 3.07
CA VAL A 151 4.39 7.94 1.72
C VAL A 151 5.55 7.37 0.93
N PHE A 152 5.34 6.27 0.21
CA PHE A 152 6.30 5.75 -0.76
C PHE A 152 6.26 6.59 -2.05
N LEU A 153 7.35 7.29 -2.35
CA LEU A 153 7.52 8.03 -3.60
C LEU A 153 8.49 7.30 -4.52
N SER A 154 8.22 7.32 -5.83
CA SER A 154 9.13 6.74 -6.83
C SER A 154 10.53 7.36 -6.70
N THR A 155 11.56 6.53 -6.76
CA THR A 155 12.97 6.95 -6.75
C THR A 155 13.43 7.52 -8.11
N GLY A 156 12.56 7.48 -9.12
CA GLY A 156 12.89 7.85 -10.51
C GLY A 156 13.28 6.66 -11.38
N LEU A 157 13.29 5.44 -10.84
CA LEU A 157 13.46 4.20 -11.61
C LEU A 157 12.30 3.96 -12.59
N PHE A 158 11.10 4.44 -12.25
CA PHE A 158 9.92 4.33 -13.11
C PHE A 158 9.67 5.64 -13.86
N SER A 159 9.39 5.50 -15.16
CA SER A 159 8.90 6.61 -15.98
C SER A 159 7.38 6.73 -15.89
N ASP A 160 6.86 7.95 -15.94
CA ASP A 160 5.41 8.19 -16.03
C ASP A 160 4.85 7.74 -17.39
N SER A 161 3.76 6.97 -17.37
CA SER A 161 3.01 6.62 -18.58
C SER A 161 2.14 7.77 -19.09
N GLY A 162 1.77 8.71 -18.21
CA GLY A 162 0.78 9.76 -18.44
C GLY A 162 -0.68 9.26 -18.29
N VAL A 163 -0.87 7.99 -17.97
CA VAL A 163 -2.20 7.37 -17.82
C VAL A 163 -2.59 7.37 -16.35
N ALA A 164 -3.77 7.90 -16.03
CA ALA A 164 -4.30 7.85 -14.68
C ALA A 164 -4.50 6.39 -14.22
N TRP A 165 -4.03 6.08 -13.01
CA TRP A 165 -4.20 4.75 -12.44
C TRP A 165 -5.46 4.70 -11.56
N ASP A 166 -6.28 3.67 -11.78
CA ASP A 166 -7.54 3.43 -11.09
C ASP A 166 -7.53 2.07 -10.39
N LEU A 167 -7.91 2.06 -9.12
CA LEU A 167 -7.90 0.83 -8.31
C LEU A 167 -8.91 -0.18 -8.85
N GLY A 168 -10.12 0.26 -9.24
CA GLY A 168 -11.18 -0.63 -9.70
C GLY A 168 -10.81 -1.35 -11.00
N HIS A 169 -10.21 -0.61 -11.94
CA HIS A 169 -9.67 -1.17 -13.17
C HIS A 169 -8.51 -2.13 -12.88
N TRP A 170 -7.56 -1.73 -12.04
CA TRP A 170 -6.43 -2.58 -11.66
C TRP A 170 -6.87 -3.88 -10.98
N GLN A 171 -7.88 -3.82 -10.11
CA GLN A 171 -8.46 -4.98 -9.46
C GLN A 171 -9.05 -5.99 -10.46
N GLN A 172 -9.57 -5.52 -11.59
CA GLN A 172 -10.14 -6.36 -12.64
C GLN A 172 -9.08 -6.94 -13.58
N THR A 173 -8.01 -6.19 -13.87
CA THR A 173 -7.07 -6.54 -14.94
C THR A 173 -5.73 -7.08 -14.46
N ALA A 174 -5.25 -6.66 -13.28
CA ALA A 174 -3.89 -6.91 -12.83
C ALA A 174 -3.79 -7.57 -11.45
N LYS A 175 -4.84 -7.54 -10.62
CA LYS A 175 -4.78 -8.07 -9.24
C LYS A 175 -4.34 -9.53 -9.16
N ARG A 176 -4.80 -10.41 -10.06
CA ARG A 176 -4.39 -11.83 -10.06
C ARG A 176 -2.88 -11.97 -10.21
N TYR A 177 -2.31 -11.29 -11.20
CA TYR A 177 -0.86 -11.23 -11.40
C TYR A 177 -0.14 -10.66 -10.17
N ALA A 178 -0.66 -9.56 -9.60
CA ALA A 178 -0.06 -8.93 -8.44
C ALA A 178 -0.09 -9.81 -7.17
N LEU A 179 -1.12 -10.63 -6.99
CA LEU A 179 -1.18 -11.59 -5.89
C LEU A 179 -0.10 -12.67 -6.02
N LEU A 180 0.09 -13.21 -7.24
CA LEU A 180 1.15 -14.17 -7.52
C LEU A 180 2.54 -13.56 -7.25
N LEU A 181 2.77 -12.32 -7.72
CA LEU A 181 4.01 -11.60 -7.44
C LEU A 181 4.21 -11.36 -5.94
N THR A 182 3.16 -10.95 -5.24
CA THR A 182 3.21 -10.70 -3.78
C THR A 182 3.60 -11.97 -3.04
N GLU A 183 2.94 -13.09 -3.33
CA GLU A 183 3.25 -14.37 -2.70
C GLU A 183 4.70 -14.80 -2.96
N ALA A 184 5.13 -14.77 -4.23
CA ALA A 184 6.48 -15.17 -4.61
C ALA A 184 7.54 -14.25 -3.99
N LEU A 185 7.36 -12.92 -4.04
CA LEU A 185 8.29 -11.95 -3.47
C LEU A 185 8.41 -12.11 -1.96
N MET A 186 7.29 -12.25 -1.25
CA MET A 186 7.29 -12.32 0.22
C MET A 186 7.87 -13.63 0.77
N GLN A 187 8.08 -14.67 -0.06
CA GLN A 187 8.88 -15.85 0.34
C GLN A 187 10.36 -15.53 0.54
N HIS A 188 10.86 -14.43 -0.06
CA HIS A 188 12.25 -13.99 0.07
C HIS A 188 12.47 -13.02 1.23
N TRP A 189 11.39 -12.45 1.80
CA TRP A 189 11.51 -11.51 2.91
C TRP A 189 12.22 -12.14 4.11
N GLY A 190 13.22 -11.43 4.65
CA GLY A 190 14.07 -11.90 5.74
C GLY A 190 15.16 -12.90 5.34
N VAL A 191 15.24 -13.28 4.06
CA VAL A 191 16.25 -14.20 3.52
C VAL A 191 17.16 -13.49 2.51
N THR A 192 16.56 -12.87 1.49
CA THR A 192 17.29 -12.09 0.49
C THR A 192 17.21 -10.61 0.86
N PRO A 193 18.32 -9.85 0.84
CA PRO A 193 18.27 -8.40 0.99
C PRO A 193 17.43 -7.75 -0.12
N LYS A 194 16.74 -6.65 0.21
CA LYS A 194 15.88 -5.91 -0.74
C LYS A 194 16.62 -5.50 -2.01
N ASP A 195 17.85 -4.98 -1.88
CA ASP A 195 18.65 -4.52 -3.02
C ASP A 195 19.09 -5.69 -3.94
N ASP A 196 19.18 -6.90 -3.39
CA ASP A 196 19.53 -8.11 -4.14
C ASP A 196 18.31 -8.77 -4.81
N MET A 197 17.10 -8.31 -4.50
CA MET A 197 15.88 -8.77 -5.18
C MET A 197 15.73 -8.17 -6.57
N GLU A 198 16.51 -7.14 -6.93
CA GLU A 198 16.45 -6.53 -8.24
C GLU A 198 17.16 -7.37 -9.32
N GLY A 199 16.88 -7.06 -10.59
CA GLY A 199 17.56 -7.69 -11.72
C GLY A 199 17.19 -9.17 -11.90
N PRO A 200 18.14 -10.12 -11.93
CA PRO A 200 17.84 -11.51 -12.29
C PRO A 200 16.85 -12.22 -11.36
N ALA A 201 16.87 -11.92 -10.06
CA ALA A 201 15.96 -12.54 -9.10
C ALA A 201 14.51 -12.10 -9.36
N TRP A 202 14.29 -10.78 -9.49
CA TRP A 202 13.00 -10.23 -9.91
C TRP A 202 12.53 -10.79 -11.25
N ALA A 203 13.38 -10.78 -12.27
CA ALA A 203 13.03 -11.27 -13.60
C ALA A 203 12.58 -12.74 -13.60
N ALA A 204 13.20 -13.58 -12.77
CA ALA A 204 12.80 -14.97 -12.60
C ALA A 204 11.43 -15.12 -11.92
N ILE A 205 11.14 -14.29 -10.90
CA ILE A 205 9.83 -14.24 -10.25
C ILE A 205 8.76 -13.80 -11.25
N GLU A 206 9.00 -12.71 -11.98
CA GLU A 206 8.06 -12.19 -12.97
C GLU A 206 7.74 -13.21 -14.06
N ALA A 207 8.77 -13.83 -14.65
CA ALA A 207 8.58 -14.83 -15.70
C ALA A 207 7.70 -15.98 -15.18
N ARG A 208 8.01 -16.52 -14.00
CA ARG A 208 7.24 -17.59 -13.38
C ARG A 208 5.79 -17.19 -13.12
N CYS A 209 5.55 -15.99 -12.60
CA CYS A 209 4.18 -15.52 -12.31
C CYS A 209 3.37 -15.29 -13.59
N ARG A 210 4.00 -14.84 -14.68
CA ARG A 210 3.33 -14.71 -15.99
C ARG A 210 2.97 -16.07 -16.57
N ASP A 211 3.87 -17.05 -16.48
CA ASP A 211 3.61 -18.41 -16.95
C ASP A 211 2.43 -19.05 -16.18
N LEU A 212 2.42 -18.94 -14.85
CA LEU A 212 1.33 -19.43 -14.01
C LEU A 212 -0.02 -18.80 -14.38
N LEU A 213 -0.05 -17.48 -14.59
CA LEU A 213 -1.27 -16.79 -14.98
C LEU A 213 -1.78 -17.26 -16.35
N ALA A 214 -0.89 -17.47 -17.32
CA ALA A 214 -1.23 -17.97 -18.64
C ALA A 214 -1.79 -19.41 -18.59
N GLU A 215 -1.20 -20.27 -17.76
CA GLU A 215 -1.68 -21.64 -17.53
C GLU A 215 -3.10 -21.66 -16.93
N GLU A 216 -3.36 -20.84 -15.90
CA GLU A 216 -4.68 -20.73 -15.28
C GLU A 216 -5.75 -20.26 -16.27
N ASP A 217 -5.43 -19.25 -17.10
CA ASP A 217 -6.35 -18.73 -18.10
C ASP A 217 -6.64 -19.78 -19.19
N ALA A 218 -5.63 -20.55 -19.61
CA ALA A 218 -5.81 -21.65 -20.55
C ALA A 218 -6.73 -22.75 -19.98
N VAL A 219 -6.54 -23.13 -18.71
CA VAL A 219 -7.40 -24.10 -18.02
C VAL A 219 -8.84 -23.58 -17.95
N PHE A 220 -9.04 -22.33 -17.55
CA PHE A 220 -10.37 -21.73 -17.46
C PHE A 220 -11.09 -21.68 -18.82
N LEU A 221 -10.37 -21.35 -19.89
CA LEU A 221 -10.93 -21.35 -21.25
C LEU A 221 -11.26 -22.76 -21.76
N SER A 222 -10.47 -23.77 -21.38
CA SER A 222 -10.70 -25.16 -21.80
C SER A 222 -11.85 -25.86 -21.07
N ALA A 223 -12.33 -25.30 -19.95
CA ALA A 223 -13.41 -25.83 -19.12
C ALA A 223 -14.80 -25.28 -19.47
N ARG A 224 -14.92 -24.43 -20.50
CA ARG A 224 -16.19 -23.87 -21.00
C ARG A 224 -16.59 -24.50 -22.33
#